data_AF-A0A973EXZ6-F1
#
_entry.id   AF-A0A973EXZ6-F1
#
_cell.length_a   1.000
_cell.length_b   1.000
_cell.length_c   1.000
_cell.angle_alpha   90.00
_cell.angle_beta   90.00
_cell.angle_gamma   90.00
#
_symmetry.space_group_name_H-M   'P 1'
#
loop_
_entity.id
_entity.type
_entity.pdbx_description
1 polymer ?
#
loop_
_entity_poly.entity_id
_entity_poly.type
_entity_poly.pdbx_seq_one_letter_code
_entity_poly.pdbx_strand_id
1 'polypeptide(L)'
;NYDFFIRYIQYIFIIVLVHNSLALLTGFSFSTLTKRTPYDRRAITIETGIQNSGLGLVLLFNPNIFPPGIMIGGMAIVTAWWGVWHIISGLSLSGIWSLIPVKNTDTSN
;
A
#
# COMPACT_ATOMS: atom_id res chain seq x y z
N ASN A 1 0.56 -24.85 15.05
CA ASN A 1 0.91 -23.59 14.33
C ASN A 1 -0.20 -23.04 13.45
N TYR A 2 -1.05 -23.87 12.83
CA TYR A 2 -2.22 -23.39 12.07
C TYR A 2 -3.26 -22.64 12.93
N ASP A 3 -3.51 -23.09 14.17
CA ASP A 3 -4.46 -22.40 15.07
C ASP A 3 -4.00 -21.00 15.47
N PHE A 4 -2.70 -20.79 15.68
CA PHE A 4 -2.15 -19.45 15.92
C PHE A 4 -2.32 -18.56 14.69
N PHE A 5 -2.12 -19.10 13.50
CA PHE A 5 -2.32 -18.36 12.26
C PHE A 5 -3.77 -17.88 12.11
N ILE A 6 -4.76 -18.76 12.26
CA ILE A 6 -6.19 -18.39 12.19
C ILE A 6 -6.58 -17.41 13.31
N ARG A 7 -5.97 -17.55 14.50
CA ARG A 7 -6.22 -16.62 15.60
C ARG A 7 -5.71 -15.21 15.31
N TYR A 8 -4.58 -15.07 14.62
CA TYR A 8 -3.92 -13.78 14.40
C TYR A 8 -4.16 -13.14 13.02
N ILE A 9 -4.68 -13.89 12.04
CA ILE A 9 -4.92 -13.38 10.68
C ILE A 9 -5.82 -12.14 10.65
N GLN A 10 -6.78 -12.04 11.56
CA GLN A 10 -7.64 -10.86 11.72
C GLN A 10 -6.84 -9.59 12.06
N TYR A 11 -5.82 -9.68 12.91
CA TYR A 11 -4.98 -8.53 13.26
C TYR A 11 -4.06 -8.16 12.09
N ILE A 12 -3.55 -9.16 11.38
CA ILE A 12 -2.75 -8.95 10.15
C ILE A 12 -3.58 -8.22 9.09
N PHE A 13 -4.85 -8.58 8.93
CA PHE A 13 -5.75 -7.92 8.00
C PHE A 13 -5.95 -6.44 8.38
N ILE A 14 -6.28 -6.17 9.65
CA ILE A 14 -6.54 -4.82 10.14
C ILE A 14 -5.28 -3.94 10.02
N ILE A 15 -4.10 -4.47 10.39
CA ILE A 15 -2.88 -3.66 10.36
C ILE A 15 -2.46 -3.32 8.93
N VAL A 16 -2.62 -4.25 7.98
CA VAL A 16 -2.35 -4.00 6.55
C VAL A 16 -3.29 -2.94 6.00
N LEU A 17 -4.58 -3.02 6.36
CA LEU A 17 -5.58 -2.03 5.98
C LEU A 17 -5.19 -0.65 6.52
N VAL A 18 -4.97 -0.54 7.82
CA VAL A 18 -4.63 0.72 8.50
C VAL A 18 -3.33 1.31 7.95
N HIS A 19 -2.29 0.50 7.77
CA HIS A 19 -1.01 0.95 7.22
C HIS A 19 -1.15 1.51 5.80
N ASN A 20 -1.89 0.82 4.92
CA ASN A 20 -2.09 1.29 3.56
C ASN A 20 -2.96 2.56 3.51
N SER A 21 -4.03 2.61 4.31
CA SER A 21 -4.84 3.82 4.44
C SER A 21 -4.01 5.00 4.93
N LEU A 22 -3.14 4.80 5.92
CA LEU A 22 -2.20 5.83 6.39
C LEU A 22 -1.23 6.26 5.29
N ALA A 23 -0.69 5.34 4.48
CA ALA A 23 0.20 5.67 3.38
C ALA A 23 -0.52 6.54 2.32
N LEU A 24 -1.72 6.15 1.90
CA LEU A 24 -2.55 6.93 0.98
C LEU A 24 -2.90 8.30 1.55
N LEU A 25 -3.37 8.37 2.81
CA LEU A 25 -3.71 9.62 3.49
C LEU A 25 -2.50 10.54 3.62
N THR A 26 -1.33 9.98 3.94
CA THR A 26 -0.09 10.74 4.07
C THR A 26 0.35 11.29 2.72
N GLY A 27 0.35 10.47 1.66
CA GLY A 27 0.67 10.90 0.31
C GLY A 27 -0.24 12.03 -0.18
N PHE A 28 -1.55 11.91 0.06
CA PHE A 28 -2.53 12.94 -0.28
C PHE A 28 -2.34 14.22 0.54
N SER A 29 -2.17 14.08 1.86
CA SER A 29 -2.01 15.22 2.77
C SER A 29 -0.71 15.97 2.46
N PHE A 30 0.39 15.25 2.27
CA PHE A 30 1.70 15.82 1.95
C PHE A 30 1.67 16.59 0.62
N SER A 31 1.12 16.01 -0.43
CA SER A 31 0.98 16.66 -1.74
C SER A 31 0.00 17.84 -1.71
N THR A 32 -1.00 17.81 -0.82
CA THR A 32 -1.90 18.94 -0.56
C THR A 32 -1.17 20.09 0.16
N LEU A 33 -0.42 19.79 1.22
CA LEU A 33 0.35 20.78 1.99
C LEU A 33 1.42 21.46 1.14
N THR A 34 2.03 20.72 0.22
CA THR A 34 3.03 21.24 -0.74
C THR A 34 2.41 21.87 -1.98
N LYS A 35 1.08 22.09 -1.99
CA LYS A 35 0.32 22.78 -3.04
C LYS A 35 0.54 22.22 -4.45
N ARG A 36 0.67 20.89 -4.57
CA ARG A 36 0.81 20.22 -5.87
C ARG A 36 -0.48 20.29 -6.68
N THR A 37 -0.33 20.19 -8.01
CA THR A 37 -1.47 20.15 -8.95
C THR A 37 -2.41 18.99 -8.60
N PRO A 38 -3.70 19.05 -8.99
CA PRO A 38 -4.62 17.95 -8.72
C PRO A 38 -4.17 16.63 -9.36
N TYR A 39 -3.45 16.69 -10.49
CA TYR A 39 -2.86 15.52 -11.13
C TYR A 39 -1.72 14.93 -10.30
N ASP A 40 -0.72 15.74 -9.95
CA ASP A 40 0.43 15.31 -9.14
C ASP A 40 0.01 14.80 -7.77
N ARG A 41 -1.02 15.41 -7.16
CA ARG A 41 -1.58 14.97 -5.87
C ARG A 41 -2.10 13.55 -5.95
N ARG A 42 -2.83 13.21 -7.02
CA ARG A 42 -3.33 11.85 -7.23
C ARG A 42 -2.17 10.88 -7.47
N ALA A 43 -1.19 11.26 -8.29
CA ALA A 43 0.01 10.45 -8.54
C ALA A 43 0.77 10.15 -7.24
N ILE A 44 1.18 11.18 -6.49
CA ILE A 44 1.94 11.04 -5.23
C ILE A 44 1.17 10.18 -4.22
N THR A 45 -0.15 10.33 -4.13
CA THR A 45 -0.97 9.50 -3.24
C THR A 45 -0.87 8.02 -3.61
N ILE A 46 -1.02 7.69 -4.89
CA ILE A 46 -0.96 6.31 -5.36
C ILE A 46 0.46 5.74 -5.24
N GLU A 47 1.49 6.50 -5.59
CA GLU A 47 2.90 6.09 -5.45
C GLU A 47 3.29 5.84 -3.99
N THR A 48 2.73 6.60 -3.05
CA THR A 48 2.97 6.37 -1.61
C THR A 48 2.24 5.13 -1.10
N GLY A 49 1.00 4.90 -1.57
CA GLY A 49 0.17 3.77 -1.15
C GLY A 49 0.53 2.44 -1.80
N ILE A 50 1.00 2.44 -3.05
CA ILE A 50 1.40 1.25 -3.78
C ILE A 50 2.91 1.08 -3.66
N GLN A 51 3.30 0.09 -2.87
CA GLN A 51 4.71 -0.25 -2.65
C GLN A 51 5.09 -1.54 -3.38
N ASN A 52 6.39 -1.77 -3.56
CA ASN A 52 6.92 -2.98 -4.17
C ASN A 52 6.85 -4.16 -3.19
N SER A 53 5.71 -4.86 -3.21
CA SER A 53 5.47 -6.09 -2.45
C SER A 53 6.31 -7.27 -2.92
N GLY A 54 6.68 -7.32 -4.20
CA GLY A 54 7.53 -8.36 -4.77
C GLY A 54 8.94 -8.35 -4.16
N LEU A 55 9.53 -7.16 -3.98
CA LEU A 55 10.81 -7.00 -3.30
C LEU A 55 10.72 -7.53 -1.85
N GLY A 56 9.64 -7.24 -1.14
CA GLY A 56 9.42 -7.75 0.21
C GLY A 56 9.45 -9.29 0.28
N LEU A 57 8.83 -9.95 -0.72
CA LEU A 57 8.83 -11.42 -0.79
C LEU A 57 10.21 -11.98 -1.14
N VAL A 58 10.92 -11.36 -2.08
CA VAL A 58 12.31 -11.75 -2.45
C VAL A 58 13.25 -11.61 -1.26
N LEU A 59 13.16 -10.51 -0.50
CA LEU A 59 13.95 -10.33 0.71
C LEU A 59 13.63 -11.42 1.73
N LEU A 60 12.36 -11.73 1.94
CA LEU A 60 11.92 -12.77 2.89
C LEU A 60 12.49 -14.15 2.57
N PHE A 61 12.62 -14.50 1.29
CA PHE A 61 13.19 -15.77 0.86
C PHE A 61 14.72 -15.75 0.71
N ASN A 62 15.38 -14.61 0.95
CA ASN A 62 16.83 -14.55 0.95
C ASN A 62 17.39 -15.02 2.30
N PRO A 63 18.07 -16.18 2.37
CA PRO A 63 18.56 -16.75 3.63
C PRO A 63 19.65 -15.93 4.31
N ASN A 64 20.31 -15.02 3.59
CA ASN A 64 21.29 -14.10 4.17
C ASN A 64 20.64 -12.93 4.92
N ILE A 65 19.37 -12.64 4.62
CA ILE A 65 18.60 -11.54 5.23
C ILE A 65 17.67 -12.10 6.31
N PHE A 66 16.97 -13.19 6.01
CA PHE A 66 16.13 -13.92 6.96
C PHE A 66 16.65 -15.35 7.14
N PRO A 67 17.35 -15.63 8.25
CA PRO A 67 17.88 -16.94 8.55
C PRO A 67 16.81 -18.06 8.51
N PRO A 68 17.16 -19.29 8.10
CA PRO A 68 16.23 -20.43 8.01
C PRO A 68 15.56 -20.85 9.34
N GLY A 69 16.08 -20.40 10.48
CA GLY A 69 15.54 -20.69 11.81
C GLY A 69 14.33 -19.84 12.21
N ILE A 70 13.92 -18.86 11.40
CA ILE A 70 12.79 -17.97 11.67
C ILE A 70 11.54 -18.50 10.95
N MET A 71 10.34 -18.25 11.48
CA MET A 71 9.06 -18.70 10.89
C MET A 71 8.71 -17.92 9.60
N ILE A 72 9.37 -18.25 8.49
CA ILE A 72 9.22 -17.59 7.18
C ILE A 72 7.79 -17.72 6.60
N GLY A 73 7.11 -18.85 6.83
CA GLY A 73 5.78 -19.11 6.24
C GLY A 73 4.69 -18.11 6.63
N GLY A 74 4.63 -17.71 7.90
CA GLY A 74 3.64 -16.72 8.36
C GLY A 74 3.92 -15.32 7.79
N MET A 75 5.19 -14.93 7.74
CA MET A 75 5.63 -13.66 7.15
C MET A 75 5.35 -13.62 5.64
N ALA A 76 5.52 -14.75 4.93
CA ALA A 76 5.25 -14.82 3.50
C ALA A 76 3.77 -14.56 3.19
N ILE A 77 2.86 -15.11 4.00
CA ILE A 77 1.42 -14.88 3.85
C ILE A 77 1.09 -13.41 4.12
N VAL A 78 1.69 -12.79 5.14
CA VAL A 78 1.50 -11.36 5.43
C VAL A 78 1.97 -10.50 4.25
N THR A 79 3.18 -10.75 3.73
CA THR A 79 3.75 -10.00 2.61
C THR A 79 2.94 -10.20 1.31
N ALA A 80 2.45 -11.42 1.07
CA ALA A 80 1.57 -11.70 -0.07
C ALA A 80 0.24 -10.95 0.08
N TRP A 81 -0.38 -11.00 1.26
CA TRP A 81 -1.62 -10.28 1.55
C TRP A 81 -1.46 -8.77 1.39
N TRP A 82 -0.35 -8.22 1.86
CA TRP A 82 0.02 -6.82 1.68
C TRP A 82 0.05 -6.39 0.22
N GLY A 83 0.67 -7.20 -0.65
CA GLY A 83 0.71 -6.97 -2.09
C GLY A 83 -0.68 -6.98 -2.74
N VAL A 84 -1.52 -7.97 -2.40
CA VAL A 84 -2.90 -8.03 -2.91
C VAL A 84 -3.71 -6.81 -2.47
N TRP A 85 -3.61 -6.44 -1.19
CA TRP A 85 -4.40 -5.33 -0.64
C TRP A 85 -4.07 -4.00 -1.30
N HIS A 86 -2.79 -3.66 -1.51
CA HIS A 86 -2.39 -2.41 -2.16
C HIS A 86 -2.88 -2.29 -3.60
N ILE A 87 -2.96 -3.41 -4.33
CA ILE A 87 -3.52 -3.43 -5.68
C ILE A 87 -5.03 -3.17 -5.62
N ILE A 88 -5.75 -3.85 -4.72
CA ILE A 88 -7.20 -3.65 -4.54
C ILE A 88 -7.49 -2.19 -4.15
N SER A 89 -6.79 -1.66 -3.16
CA SER A 89 -7.03 -0.29 -2.67
C SER A 89 -6.63 0.76 -3.70
N GLY A 90 -5.49 0.59 -4.36
CA GLY A 90 -5.01 1.48 -5.41
C GLY A 90 -5.94 1.54 -6.62
N LEU A 91 -6.39 0.38 -7.11
CA LEU A 91 -7.37 0.29 -8.20
C LEU A 91 -8.73 0.88 -7.78
N SER A 92 -9.18 0.59 -6.55
CA SER A 92 -10.45 1.13 -6.04
C SER A 92 -10.41 2.66 -5.98
N LEU A 93 -9.34 3.23 -5.41
CA LEU A 93 -9.18 4.69 -5.32
C LEU A 93 -9.04 5.33 -6.69
N SER A 94 -8.25 4.72 -7.59
CA SER A 94 -8.12 5.19 -8.98
C SER A 94 -9.47 5.14 -9.72
N GLY A 95 -10.28 4.11 -9.48
CA GLY A 95 -11.62 3.97 -10.04
C GLY A 95 -12.59 5.02 -9.51
N ILE A 96 -12.53 5.38 -8.23
CA ILE A 96 -13.31 6.48 -7.67
C ILE A 96 -12.87 7.81 -8.30
N TRP A 97 -11.57 8.03 -8.45
CA TRP A 97 -11.04 9.26 -9.03
C TRP A 97 -11.25 9.40 -10.54
N SER A 98 -11.41 8.30 -11.29
CA SER A 98 -11.76 8.37 -12.71
C SER A 98 -13.16 8.96 -12.94
N LEU A 99 -14.05 8.84 -11.94
CA LEU A 99 -15.38 9.45 -11.94
C LEU A 99 -15.36 10.95 -11.59
N ILE A 100 -14.24 11.47 -11.07
CA ILE A 100 -14.12 12.86 -10.62
C ILE A 100 -13.19 13.62 -11.58
N PRO A 101 -13.70 14.54 -12.42
CA PRO A 101 -12.88 15.28 -13.37
C PRO A 101 -11.82 16.12 -12.65
N VAL A 102 -10.58 16.04 -13.16
CA VAL A 102 -9.48 16.90 -12.73
C VAL A 102 -9.67 18.24 -13.42
N LYS A 103 -9.96 19.30 -12.67
CA LYS A 103 -10.01 20.64 -13.22
C LYS A 103 -8.58 21.09 -13.54
N ASN A 104 -8.24 21.19 -14.81
CA ASN A 104 -6.99 21.83 -15.23
C ASN A 104 -7.06 23.30 -14.82
N THR A 105 -6.13 23.74 -13.97
CA THR A 105 -5.95 25.14 -13.62
C THR A 105 -5.13 25.88 -14.70
N ASP A 106 -5.39 25.59 -15.97
CA ASP A 106 -4.77 26.26 -17.12
C ASP A 106 -5.66 27.39 -17.64
N THR A 107 -6.19 28.22 -16.74
CA THR A 107 -6.87 29.46 -17.09
C THR A 107 -6.46 30.58 -16.13
N SER A 108 -5.22 31.05 -16.27
CA SER A 108 -4.88 32.45 -16.00
C SER A 108 -3.57 32.85 -16.69
N ASN A 109 -3.74 33.69 -17.72
CA ASN A 109 -2.79 34.54 -18.46
C ASN A 109 -1.98 33.90 -19.60
#